data_AF-A0A2D4YGK0-F1
#
_entry.id   AF-A0A2D4YGK0-F1
#
_cell.length_a   1.000
_cell.length_b   1.000
_cell.length_c   1.000
_cell.angle_alpha   90.00
_cell.angle_beta   90.00
_cell.angle_gamma   90.00
#
_symmetry.space_group_name_H-M   'P 1'
#
loop_
_entity.id
_entity.type
_entity.pdbx_description
1 polymer ?
#
loop_
_entity_poly.entity_id
_entity_poly.type
_entity_poly.pdbx_seq_one_letter_code
_entity_poly.pdbx_strand_id
1 'polypeptide(L)'
;MKSLLAKRDLPKLSTEEINEAKSFFEVRGYKLKNTYWHRYYTGINGQFHKDYIPYDIFNPTINPKLNQRTQWPALLDKNFTYSLFKEFNQPKRIVQNINGFYYIDDKIVSLQKAVEACQAITGKLIIKPTIDTGSGKMVNAFSIVNDKTTYKDYSIEKMFGLYRKDFVVQEFLEQSDVLKSLNPSSLNTLRVVSYLNNDGVHIL
;
A
#
# COMPACT_ATOMS: atom_id res chain seq x y z
N MET A 1 -2.04 -6.44 20.15
CA MET A 1 -1.11 -5.64 20.96
C MET A 1 -0.48 -6.40 22.12
N LYS A 2 -1.26 -7.02 23.03
CA LYS A 2 -0.72 -7.85 24.13
C LYS A 2 0.32 -8.88 23.68
N SER A 3 0.08 -9.54 22.54
CA SER A 3 1.02 -10.49 21.94
C SER A 3 2.33 -9.87 21.44
N LEU A 4 2.33 -8.60 21.02
CA LEU A 4 3.54 -7.87 20.62
C LEU A 4 4.35 -7.45 21.85
N LEU A 5 3.67 -6.97 22.89
CA LEU A 5 4.29 -6.65 24.19
C LEU A 5 4.86 -7.86 24.91
N ALA A 6 4.30 -9.06 24.71
CA ALA A 6 4.86 -10.28 25.31
C ALA A 6 6.13 -10.76 24.59
N LYS A 7 6.28 -10.43 23.30
CA LYS A 7 7.41 -10.84 22.46
C LYS A 7 8.62 -9.91 22.59
N ARG A 8 8.40 -8.67 23.03
CA ARG A 8 9.43 -7.67 23.24
C ARG A 8 9.38 -7.33 24.71
N ASP A 9 10.40 -7.67 25.47
CA ASP A 9 10.48 -7.39 26.91
C ASP A 9 10.59 -5.87 27.16
N LEU A 10 9.50 -5.15 26.90
CA LEU A 10 9.45 -3.70 26.96
C LEU A 10 9.16 -3.26 28.40
N PRO A 11 9.75 -2.15 28.88
CA PRO A 11 9.50 -1.67 30.23
C PRO A 11 8.01 -1.42 30.48
N LYS A 12 7.58 -1.60 31.73
CA LYS A 12 6.22 -1.22 32.14
C LYS A 12 6.18 0.29 32.34
N LEU A 13 5.05 0.90 32.02
CA LEU A 13 4.78 2.28 32.38
C LEU A 13 4.60 2.39 33.91
N SER A 14 5.01 3.52 34.46
CA SER A 14 4.74 3.88 35.85
C SER A 14 3.24 4.15 36.08
N THR A 15 2.82 4.16 37.34
CA THR A 15 1.45 4.53 37.70
C THR A 15 1.11 5.95 37.27
N GLU A 16 2.08 6.87 37.35
CA GLU A 16 1.92 8.26 36.96
C GLU A 16 1.70 8.41 35.46
N GLU A 17 2.53 7.76 34.62
CA GLU A 17 2.39 7.76 33.16
C GLU A 17 1.04 7.17 32.72
N ILE A 18 0.59 6.10 33.38
CA ILE A 18 -0.72 5.50 33.10
C ILE A 18 -1.86 6.48 33.40
N ASN A 19 -1.78 7.19 34.52
CA ASN A 19 -2.79 8.16 34.92
C ASN A 19 -2.77 9.39 34.01
N GLU A 20 -1.60 9.87 33.63
CA GLU A 20 -1.43 11.00 32.72
C GLU A 20 -2.02 10.71 31.34
N ALA A 21 -1.73 9.54 30.77
CA ALA A 21 -2.32 9.10 29.51
C ALA A 21 -3.85 9.00 29.60
N LYS A 22 -4.39 8.35 30.65
CA LYS A 22 -5.84 8.22 30.82
C LYS A 22 -6.53 9.58 30.94
N SER A 23 -6.00 10.46 31.77
CA SER A 23 -6.54 11.81 32.00
C SER A 23 -6.54 12.63 30.71
N PHE A 24 -5.47 12.54 29.92
CA PHE A 24 -5.36 13.25 28.64
C PHE A 24 -6.49 12.90 27.65
N PHE A 25 -6.86 11.62 27.57
CA PHE A 25 -7.95 11.17 26.69
C PHE A 25 -9.33 11.41 27.30
N GLU A 26 -9.48 11.27 28.62
CA GLU A 26 -10.74 11.46 29.32
C GLU A 26 -11.29 12.89 29.16
N VAL A 27 -10.45 13.92 29.34
CA VAL A 27 -10.84 15.33 29.14
C VAL A 27 -11.24 15.64 27.69
N ARG A 28 -10.91 14.76 26.74
CA ARG A 28 -11.28 14.84 25.32
C ARG A 28 -12.47 13.96 24.94
N GLY A 29 -13.13 13.35 25.93
CA GLY A 29 -14.29 12.48 25.73
C GLY A 29 -13.95 11.05 25.29
N TYR A 30 -12.69 10.61 25.43
CA TYR A 30 -12.26 9.26 25.08
C TYR A 30 -11.94 8.43 26.32
N LYS A 31 -12.47 7.21 26.39
CA LYS A 31 -12.13 6.26 27.44
C LYS A 31 -10.98 5.34 27.02
N LEU A 32 -9.81 5.56 27.61
CA LEU A 32 -8.64 4.71 27.38
C LEU A 32 -8.74 3.40 28.16
N LYS A 33 -9.09 2.29 27.48
CA LYS A 33 -9.26 0.97 28.11
C LYS A 33 -7.95 0.36 28.63
N ASN A 34 -6.83 0.72 28.00
CA ASN A 34 -5.49 0.20 28.30
C ASN A 34 -4.42 1.16 27.76
N THR A 35 -3.19 1.07 28.26
CA THR A 35 -2.03 1.88 27.83
C THR A 35 -1.01 1.05 27.05
N TYR A 36 -1.44 -0.01 26.34
CA TYR A 36 -0.51 -0.90 25.64
C TYR A 36 0.22 -0.22 24.50
N TRP A 37 -0.42 0.71 23.81
CA TRP A 37 0.19 1.49 22.74
C TRP A 37 1.21 2.48 23.31
N HIS A 38 0.87 3.22 24.36
CA HIS A 38 1.81 4.07 25.10
C HIS A 38 3.05 3.30 25.55
N ARG A 39 2.86 2.13 26.17
CA ARG A 39 3.97 1.27 26.62
C ARG A 39 4.86 0.84 25.46
N TYR A 40 4.24 0.43 24.35
CA TYR A 40 4.98 -0.04 23.18
C TYR A 40 5.83 1.05 22.55
N TYR A 41 5.23 2.22 22.28
CA TYR A 41 5.96 3.33 21.68
C TYR A 41 7.01 3.89 22.63
N THR A 42 6.71 4.00 23.93
CA THR A 42 7.70 4.40 24.94
C THR A 42 8.89 3.44 24.96
N GLY A 43 8.64 2.13 24.91
CA GLY A 43 9.70 1.12 24.88
C GLY A 43 10.54 1.12 23.59
N ILE A 44 10.00 1.62 22.47
CA ILE A 44 10.74 1.73 21.20
C ILE A 44 11.49 3.06 21.10
N ASN A 45 10.84 4.16 21.47
CA ASN A 45 11.36 5.51 21.28
C ASN A 45 12.18 6.00 22.49
N GLY A 46 12.10 5.31 23.63
CA GLY A 46 12.78 5.68 24.87
C GLY A 46 12.12 6.85 25.62
N GLN A 47 11.02 7.40 25.09
CA GLN A 47 10.32 8.56 25.65
C GLN A 47 8.82 8.30 25.76
N PHE A 48 8.25 8.61 26.93
CA PHE A 48 6.82 8.55 27.15
C PHE A 48 6.12 9.79 26.57
N HIS A 49 5.00 9.57 25.88
CA HIS A 49 4.11 10.61 25.41
C HIS A 49 2.66 10.23 25.73
N LYS A 50 2.00 11.05 26.54
CA LYS A 50 0.59 10.86 26.93
C LYS A 50 -0.38 10.92 25.76
N ASP A 51 -0.03 11.67 24.73
CA ASP A 51 -0.82 11.99 23.55
C ASP A 51 -0.65 11.00 22.39
N TYR A 52 0.13 9.92 22.58
CA TYR A 52 0.15 8.81 21.62
C TYR A 52 -1.26 8.26 21.42
N ILE A 53 -1.76 8.38 20.18
CA ILE A 53 -3.10 7.95 19.82
C ILE A 53 -3.11 6.41 19.67
N PRO A 54 -3.85 5.69 20.53
CA PRO A 54 -4.00 4.25 20.42
C PRO A 54 -4.70 3.85 19.12
N TYR A 55 -4.29 2.75 18.49
CA TYR A 55 -4.94 2.26 17.26
C TYR A 55 -6.43 1.94 17.46
N ASP A 56 -6.81 1.50 18.65
CA ASP A 56 -8.19 1.23 19.06
C ASP A 56 -9.03 2.49 19.31
N ILE A 57 -8.42 3.68 19.30
CA ILE A 57 -9.13 4.96 19.21
C ILE A 57 -9.06 5.48 17.76
N PHE A 58 -7.86 5.48 17.17
CA PHE A 58 -7.62 6.00 15.83
C PHE A 58 -8.49 5.32 14.78
N ASN A 59 -8.39 3.99 14.64
CA ASN A 59 -9.03 3.27 13.54
C ASN A 59 -10.57 3.26 13.59
N PRO A 60 -11.23 3.02 14.75
CA PRO A 60 -12.69 3.02 14.79
C PRO A 60 -13.31 4.41 14.92
N THR A 61 -12.58 5.43 15.41
CA THR A 61 -13.18 6.73 15.74
C THR A 61 -12.65 7.89 14.91
N ILE A 62 -11.32 8.06 14.83
CA ILE A 62 -10.71 9.21 14.15
C ILE A 62 -10.69 8.98 12.64
N ASN A 63 -10.12 7.85 12.18
CA ASN A 63 -9.99 7.49 10.78
C ASN A 63 -11.31 7.60 9.97
N PRO A 64 -12.49 7.13 10.45
CA PRO A 64 -13.77 7.31 9.74
C PRO A 64 -14.21 8.77 9.61
N LYS A 65 -13.87 9.64 10.56
CA LYS A 65 -14.25 11.05 10.54
C LYS A 65 -13.39 11.88 9.58
N LEU A 66 -12.18 11.42 9.32
CA LEU A 66 -11.24 12.07 8.41
C LEU A 66 -11.36 11.58 6.97
N ASN A 67 -12.08 10.48 6.69
CA ASN A 67 -12.09 9.86 5.37
C ASN A 67 -13.50 9.47 4.91
N GLN A 68 -13.82 9.79 3.66
CA GLN A 68 -15.11 9.49 3.04
C GLN A 68 -15.23 8.00 2.66
N ARG A 69 -15.68 7.19 3.63
CA ARG A 69 -15.70 5.72 3.51
C ARG A 69 -16.56 5.18 2.38
N THR A 70 -17.62 5.89 1.97
CA THR A 70 -18.50 5.45 0.88
C THR A 70 -17.78 5.45 -0.47
N GLN A 71 -16.92 6.44 -0.73
CA GLN A 71 -16.23 6.59 -2.01
C GLN A 71 -14.89 5.84 -2.03
N TRP A 72 -14.30 5.58 -0.85
CA TRP A 72 -12.99 4.94 -0.72
C TRP A 72 -12.83 3.66 -1.56
N PRO A 73 -13.75 2.68 -1.57
CA PRO A 73 -13.53 1.45 -2.34
C PRO A 73 -13.27 1.68 -3.83
N ALA A 74 -13.92 2.67 -4.45
CA ALA A 74 -13.71 3.00 -5.85
C ALA A 74 -12.30 3.55 -6.12
N LEU A 75 -11.68 4.19 -5.13
CA LEU A 75 -10.33 4.76 -5.22
C LEU A 75 -9.22 3.72 -4.95
N LEU A 76 -9.57 2.49 -4.57
CA LEU A 76 -8.60 1.43 -4.28
C LEU A 76 -8.09 0.70 -5.52
N ASP A 77 -8.79 0.81 -6.66
CA ASP A 77 -8.39 0.17 -7.90
C ASP A 77 -7.16 0.89 -8.49
N LYS A 78 -6.01 0.21 -8.48
CA LYS A 78 -4.76 0.71 -9.05
C LYS A 78 -4.84 1.01 -10.55
N ASN A 79 -5.85 0.54 -11.26
CA ASN A 79 -6.06 0.91 -12.65
C ASN A 79 -6.47 2.39 -12.83
N PHE A 80 -7.10 3.00 -11.82
CA PHE A 80 -7.57 4.38 -11.92
C PHE A 80 -6.49 5.41 -11.59
N THR A 81 -5.35 5.02 -11.00
CA THR A 81 -4.27 5.95 -10.66
C THR A 81 -3.69 6.64 -11.89
N TYR A 82 -3.68 5.95 -13.04
CA TYR A 82 -3.22 6.52 -14.31
C TYR A 82 -4.06 7.70 -14.80
N SER A 83 -5.36 7.71 -14.48
CA SER A 83 -6.26 8.82 -14.81
C SER A 83 -6.24 9.89 -13.72
N LEU A 84 -6.36 9.47 -12.45
CA LEU A 84 -6.43 10.37 -11.29
C LEU A 84 -5.13 11.17 -11.08
N PHE A 85 -3.98 10.58 -11.40
CA PHE A 85 -2.65 11.16 -11.16
C PHE A 85 -1.84 11.26 -12.46
N LYS A 86 -2.50 11.57 -13.58
CA LYS A 86 -1.88 11.66 -14.91
C LYS A 86 -0.70 12.64 -15.00
N GLU A 87 -0.65 13.62 -14.11
CA GLU A 87 0.39 14.65 -14.05
C GLU A 87 1.66 14.18 -13.31
N PHE A 88 1.60 13.02 -12.65
CA PHE A 88 2.71 12.45 -11.92
C PHE A 88 3.32 11.28 -12.67
N ASN A 89 4.63 11.13 -12.52
CA ASN A 89 5.36 9.99 -13.06
C ASN A 89 4.83 8.68 -12.44
N GLN A 90 4.40 7.78 -13.31
CA GLN A 90 3.93 6.45 -12.96
C GLN A 90 4.63 5.42 -13.85
N PRO A 91 4.80 4.16 -13.40
CA PRO A 91 5.30 3.10 -14.26
C PRO A 91 4.44 3.00 -15.52
N LYS A 92 5.03 2.92 -16.72
CA LYS A 92 4.22 2.80 -17.93
C LYS A 92 3.37 1.53 -17.87
N ARG A 93 2.06 1.70 -17.96
CA ARG A 93 1.10 0.59 -18.12
C ARG A 93 1.23 0.02 -19.52
N ILE A 94 1.23 -1.31 -19.62
CA ILE A 94 1.25 -2.04 -20.90
C ILE A 94 -0.16 -2.55 -21.20
N VAL A 95 -0.78 -3.21 -20.22
CA VAL A 95 -2.15 -3.72 -20.30
C VAL A 95 -2.82 -3.51 -18.97
N GLN A 96 -4.07 -3.06 -19.00
CA GLN A 96 -4.96 -3.08 -17.85
C GLN A 96 -6.06 -4.10 -18.11
N ASN A 97 -6.48 -4.81 -17.07
CA ASN A 97 -7.71 -5.55 -17.06
C ASN A 97 -8.63 -4.96 -16.00
N ILE A 98 -9.76 -4.40 -16.42
CA ILE A 98 -10.76 -3.78 -15.54
C ILE A 98 -12.06 -4.53 -15.78
N ASN A 99 -12.56 -5.21 -14.75
CA ASN A 99 -13.76 -6.04 -14.81
C ASN A 99 -13.76 -7.07 -15.96
N GLY A 100 -12.58 -7.61 -16.32
CA GLY A 100 -12.44 -8.61 -17.38
C GLY A 100 -12.17 -8.03 -18.77
N PHE A 101 -12.35 -6.72 -18.97
CA PHE A 101 -12.04 -6.05 -20.23
C PHE A 101 -10.57 -5.63 -20.27
N TYR A 102 -9.90 -5.88 -21.40
CA TYR A 102 -8.51 -5.48 -21.61
C TYR A 102 -8.43 -4.08 -22.19
N TYR A 103 -7.49 -3.27 -21.68
CA TYR A 103 -7.26 -1.91 -22.14
C TYR A 103 -5.79 -1.68 -22.46
N ILE A 104 -5.54 -0.93 -23.53
CA ILE A 104 -4.26 -0.33 -23.89
C ILE A 104 -4.53 1.14 -24.19
N ASP A 105 -3.80 2.05 -23.55
CA ASP A 105 -3.99 3.51 -23.69
C ASP A 105 -5.46 3.94 -23.60
N ASP A 106 -6.14 3.46 -22.55
CA ASP A 106 -7.57 3.71 -22.24
C ASP A 106 -8.57 3.21 -23.30
N LYS A 107 -8.13 2.43 -24.29
CA LYS A 107 -9.00 1.82 -25.31
C LYS A 107 -9.19 0.33 -25.05
N ILE A 108 -10.43 -0.14 -25.16
CA ILE A 108 -10.74 -1.57 -25.07
C ILE A 108 -10.10 -2.30 -26.25
N VAL A 109 -9.43 -3.41 -25.96
CA VAL A 109 -8.79 -4.29 -26.94
C VAL A 109 -9.18 -5.75 -26.71
N SER A 110 -8.92 -6.60 -27.69
CA SER A 110 -9.06 -8.05 -27.53
C SER A 110 -7.96 -8.63 -26.64
N LEU A 111 -8.20 -9.81 -26.07
CA LEU A 111 -7.16 -10.60 -25.37
C LEU A 111 -5.91 -10.78 -26.23
N GLN A 112 -6.09 -11.12 -27.51
CA GLN A 112 -4.98 -11.32 -28.45
C GLN A 112 -4.12 -10.06 -28.58
N LYS A 113 -4.74 -8.87 -28.70
CA LYS A 113 -4.02 -7.59 -28.75
C LYS A 113 -3.31 -7.27 -27.44
N ALA A 114 -3.90 -7.62 -26.30
CA ALA A 114 -3.27 -7.46 -25.00
C ALA A 114 -2.03 -8.38 -24.84
N VAL A 115 -2.11 -9.62 -25.31
CA VAL A 115 -0.98 -10.56 -25.33
C VAL A 115 0.14 -10.04 -26.23
N GLU A 116 -0.19 -9.62 -27.45
CA GLU A 116 0.78 -9.03 -28.40
C GLU A 116 1.49 -7.81 -27.82
N ALA A 117 0.76 -6.94 -27.11
CA ALA A 117 1.33 -5.76 -26.47
C ALA A 117 2.37 -6.11 -25.40
N CYS A 118 2.14 -7.19 -24.63
CA CYS A 118 3.14 -7.67 -23.68
C CYS A 118 4.34 -8.32 -24.39
N GLN A 119 4.12 -9.12 -25.44
CA GLN A 119 5.19 -9.76 -26.25
C GLN A 119 6.11 -8.74 -26.91
N ALA A 120 5.59 -7.56 -27.26
CA ALA A 120 6.37 -6.49 -27.86
C ALA A 120 7.40 -5.84 -26.90
N ILE A 121 7.34 -6.12 -25.60
CA ILE A 121 8.24 -5.49 -24.62
C ILE A 121 9.52 -6.31 -24.44
N THR A 122 10.64 -5.70 -24.80
CA THR A 122 12.00 -6.21 -24.54
C THR A 122 12.45 -5.80 -23.14
N GLY A 123 11.91 -6.46 -22.11
CA GLY A 123 12.27 -6.10 -20.73
C GLY A 123 11.53 -6.89 -19.67
N LYS A 124 11.83 -6.54 -18.41
CA LYS A 124 11.10 -7.07 -17.26
C LYS A 124 9.80 -6.28 -17.09
N LEU A 125 8.73 -6.99 -16.82
CA LEU A 125 7.39 -6.48 -16.53
C LEU A 125 7.00 -6.86 -15.10
N ILE A 126 6.01 -6.16 -14.56
CA ILE A 126 5.28 -6.55 -13.37
C ILE A 126 3.82 -6.74 -13.71
N ILE A 127 3.24 -7.85 -13.26
CA ILE A 127 1.80 -8.05 -13.16
C ILE A 127 1.38 -8.07 -11.69
N LYS A 128 0.28 -7.41 -11.37
CA LYS A 128 -0.27 -7.35 -10.01
C LYS A 128 -1.79 -7.16 -10.03
N PRO A 129 -2.53 -7.65 -9.02
CA PRO A 129 -3.93 -7.33 -8.87
C PRO A 129 -4.08 -5.89 -8.40
N THR A 130 -5.15 -5.25 -8.84
CA THR A 130 -5.38 -3.82 -8.66
C THR A 130 -6.27 -3.50 -7.47
N ILE A 131 -7.26 -4.34 -7.18
CA ILE A 131 -8.18 -4.23 -6.05
C ILE A 131 -7.72 -5.11 -4.88
N ASP A 132 -7.91 -4.65 -3.64
CA ASP A 132 -7.77 -5.41 -2.39
C ASP A 132 -6.43 -6.14 -2.19
N THR A 133 -5.32 -5.55 -2.65
CA THR A 133 -3.98 -6.13 -2.44
C THR A 133 -3.17 -5.39 -1.40
N GLY A 134 -2.99 -6.04 -0.25
CA GLY A 134 -1.95 -5.74 0.74
C GLY A 134 -0.81 -6.76 0.71
N SER A 135 0.32 -6.41 1.32
CA SER A 135 1.44 -7.32 1.62
C SER A 135 2.14 -7.97 0.41
N GLY A 136 2.06 -7.37 -0.79
CA GLY A 136 2.76 -7.87 -1.98
C GLY A 136 2.21 -9.18 -2.55
N LYS A 137 1.03 -9.63 -2.10
CA LYS A 137 0.40 -10.86 -2.58
C LYS A 137 0.12 -10.76 -4.09
N MET A 138 0.54 -11.78 -4.83
CA MET A 138 0.36 -11.86 -6.29
C MET A 138 1.04 -10.74 -7.07
N VAL A 139 2.08 -10.10 -6.54
CA VAL A 139 2.92 -9.18 -7.32
C VAL A 139 4.06 -9.98 -7.92
N ASN A 140 4.09 -10.13 -9.24
CA ASN A 140 5.10 -10.96 -9.91
C ASN A 140 5.82 -10.17 -10.98
N ALA A 141 7.15 -10.17 -10.89
CA ALA A 141 8.03 -9.70 -11.94
C ALA A 141 8.35 -10.84 -12.91
N PHE A 142 8.34 -10.57 -14.21
CA PHE A 142 8.59 -11.56 -15.24
C PHE A 142 9.18 -10.92 -16.50
N SER A 143 9.88 -11.71 -17.31
CA SER A 143 10.25 -11.36 -18.69
C SER A 143 9.61 -12.38 -19.63
N ILE A 144 9.66 -12.11 -20.94
CA ILE A 144 9.17 -13.02 -21.97
C ILE A 144 10.36 -13.55 -22.77
N VAL A 145 10.50 -14.88 -22.82
CA VAL A 145 11.57 -15.59 -23.53
C VAL A 145 10.92 -16.73 -24.30
N ASN A 146 11.12 -16.77 -25.62
CA ASN A 146 10.52 -17.79 -26.50
C ASN A 146 8.99 -17.94 -26.27
N ASP A 147 8.27 -16.81 -26.27
CA ASP A 147 6.81 -16.72 -26.04
C ASP A 147 6.30 -17.22 -24.68
N LYS A 148 7.21 -17.44 -23.73
CA LYS A 148 6.86 -17.85 -22.37
C LYS A 148 7.38 -16.87 -21.33
N THR A 149 6.60 -16.75 -20.26
CA THR A 149 6.96 -15.92 -19.11
C THR A 149 8.00 -16.64 -18.26
N THR A 150 9.00 -15.91 -17.75
CA THR A 150 9.96 -16.45 -16.79
C THR A 150 9.32 -16.82 -15.45
N TYR A 151 8.08 -16.38 -15.21
CA TYR A 151 7.28 -16.80 -14.07
C TYR A 151 6.51 -18.08 -14.40
N LYS A 152 6.96 -19.21 -13.84
CA LYS A 152 6.30 -20.52 -13.96
C LYS A 152 6.16 -21.07 -15.39
N ASP A 153 6.89 -20.52 -16.37
CA ASP A 153 6.89 -20.98 -17.76
C ASP A 153 5.49 -20.94 -18.42
N TYR A 154 4.68 -19.94 -18.06
CA TYR A 154 3.33 -19.78 -18.61
C TYR A 154 3.34 -18.97 -19.91
N SER A 155 2.42 -19.26 -20.82
CA SER A 155 2.03 -18.26 -21.83
C SER A 155 1.43 -17.04 -21.13
N ILE A 156 1.46 -15.88 -21.79
CA ILE A 156 0.90 -14.64 -21.24
C ILE A 156 -0.60 -14.79 -20.97
N GLU A 157 -1.33 -15.44 -21.88
CA GLU A 157 -2.75 -15.74 -21.70
C GLU A 157 -3.01 -16.58 -20.44
N LYS A 158 -2.22 -17.63 -20.21
CA LYS A 158 -2.32 -18.45 -19.00
C LYS A 158 -1.98 -17.63 -17.74
N MET A 159 -1.02 -16.71 -17.85
CA MET A 159 -0.71 -15.78 -16.78
C MET A 159 -1.90 -14.86 -16.49
N PHE A 160 -2.55 -14.26 -17.49
CA PHE A 160 -3.75 -13.45 -17.31
C PHE A 160 -4.88 -14.26 -16.64
N GLY A 161 -5.09 -15.50 -17.07
CA GLY A 161 -6.06 -16.42 -16.46
C GLY A 161 -5.84 -16.67 -14.96
N LEU A 162 -4.58 -16.68 -14.49
CA LEU A 162 -4.25 -16.79 -13.06
C LEU A 162 -4.76 -15.58 -12.26
N TYR A 163 -4.72 -14.38 -12.83
CA TYR A 163 -5.23 -13.16 -12.20
C TYR A 163 -6.74 -12.99 -12.41
N ARG A 164 -7.31 -13.66 -13.41
CA ARG A 164 -8.72 -13.59 -13.83
C ARG A 164 -9.08 -12.20 -14.34
N LYS A 165 -9.33 -11.26 -13.44
CA LYS A 165 -9.66 -9.87 -13.74
C LYS A 165 -9.06 -8.91 -12.73
N ASP A 166 -9.15 -7.62 -13.01
CA ASP A 166 -8.76 -6.55 -12.10
C ASP A 166 -7.24 -6.60 -11.80
N PHE A 167 -6.44 -6.61 -12.86
CA PHE A 167 -4.98 -6.60 -12.80
C PHE A 167 -4.38 -5.57 -13.75
N VAL A 168 -3.12 -5.22 -13.50
CA VAL A 168 -2.33 -4.37 -14.39
C VAL A 168 -1.00 -5.04 -14.70
N VAL A 169 -0.60 -4.97 -15.97
CA VAL A 169 0.76 -5.23 -16.43
C VAL A 169 1.42 -3.88 -16.70
N GLN A 170 2.60 -3.66 -16.14
CA GLN A 170 3.36 -2.42 -16.25
C GLN A 170 4.85 -2.72 -16.37
N GLU A 171 5.61 -1.72 -16.80
CA GLU A 171 7.08 -1.78 -16.79
C GLU A 171 7.61 -2.04 -15.37
N PHE A 172 8.72 -2.77 -15.31
CA PHE A 172 9.51 -2.91 -14.09
C PHE A 172 10.28 -1.62 -13.84
N LEU A 173 10.17 -1.06 -12.63
CA LEU A 173 10.84 0.18 -12.28
C LEU A 173 12.31 -0.08 -11.94
N GLU A 174 13.19 0.67 -12.59
CA GLU A 174 14.57 0.83 -12.17
C GLU A 174 14.68 1.99 -11.18
N GLN A 175 15.44 1.76 -10.11
CA GLN A 175 15.59 2.73 -9.04
C GLN A 175 16.72 3.73 -9.34
N SER A 176 16.58 4.96 -8.87
CA SER A 176 17.65 5.96 -8.94
C SER A 176 18.86 5.54 -8.11
N ASP A 177 20.05 5.99 -8.52
CA ASP A 177 21.31 5.63 -7.85
C ASP A 177 21.35 6.08 -6.39
N VAL A 178 20.74 7.24 -6.09
CA VAL A 178 20.63 7.79 -4.73
C VAL A 178 19.84 6.84 -3.82
N LEU A 179 18.68 6.36 -4.26
CA LEU A 179 17.89 5.46 -3.42
C LEU A 179 18.53 4.06 -3.36
N LYS A 180 19.19 3.61 -4.44
CA LYS A 180 19.92 2.32 -4.49
C LYS A 180 21.01 2.24 -3.44
N SER A 181 21.60 3.37 -3.02
CA SER A 181 22.62 3.37 -1.97
C SER A 181 22.11 2.89 -0.61
N LEU A 182 20.79 2.95 -0.36
CA LEU A 182 20.18 2.48 0.89
C LEU A 182 20.04 0.95 0.90
N ASN A 183 19.51 0.40 -0.19
CA ASN A 183 19.44 -1.04 -0.40
C ASN A 183 19.34 -1.36 -1.90
N PRO A 184 20.43 -1.79 -2.57
CA PRO A 184 20.43 -2.00 -4.01
C PRO A 184 19.65 -3.26 -4.44
N SER A 185 19.33 -4.16 -3.51
CA SER A 185 18.64 -5.43 -3.78
C SER A 185 17.12 -5.32 -3.86
N SER A 186 16.55 -4.14 -3.57
CA SER A 186 15.10 -3.94 -3.50
C SER A 186 14.69 -2.58 -4.06
N LEU A 187 13.40 -2.38 -4.32
CA LEU A 187 12.84 -1.06 -4.62
C LEU A 187 12.62 -0.27 -3.32
N ASN A 188 13.54 0.64 -2.99
CA ASN A 188 13.36 1.50 -1.83
C ASN A 188 12.15 2.40 -2.04
N THR A 189 11.28 2.46 -1.04
CA THR A 189 10.03 3.22 -1.08
C THR A 189 9.96 4.13 0.13
N LEU A 190 9.66 5.40 -0.11
CA LEU A 190 9.33 6.35 0.95
C LEU A 190 7.82 6.35 1.16
N ARG A 191 7.40 6.27 2.43
CA ARG A 191 6.00 6.40 2.80
C ARG A 191 5.82 7.71 3.53
N VAL A 192 5.02 8.59 2.95
CA VAL A 192 4.64 9.87 3.55
C VAL A 192 3.23 9.74 4.12
N VAL A 193 3.06 10.17 5.36
CA VAL A 193 1.74 10.29 5.97
C VAL A 193 1.33 11.75 5.82
N SER A 194 0.11 11.98 5.35
CA SER A 194 -0.44 13.33 5.23
C SER A 194 -1.84 13.40 5.79
N TYR A 195 -2.25 14.61 6.13
CA TYR A 195 -3.58 14.95 6.61
C TYR A 195 -4.15 16.09 5.76
N LEU A 196 -5.29 15.84 5.11
CA LEU A 196 -6.02 16.84 4.33
C LEU A 196 -7.10 17.48 5.22
N ASN A 197 -7.10 18.80 5.31
CA ASN A 197 -8.14 19.59 5.99
C ASN A 197 -8.52 20.83 5.15
N ASN A 198 -9.32 21.74 5.72
CA ASN A 198 -9.77 22.96 5.04
C ASN A 198 -8.62 23.90 4.65
N ASP A 199 -7.47 23.81 5.31
CA ASP A 199 -6.28 24.62 5.03
C ASP A 199 -5.33 23.94 4.02
N GLY A 200 -5.66 22.72 3.59
CA GLY A 200 -4.90 21.95 2.59
C GLY A 200 -4.27 20.67 3.11
N VAL A 201 -3.25 20.19 2.41
CA VAL A 201 -2.52 18.95 2.74
C VAL A 201 -1.34 19.25 3.65
N HIS A 202 -1.30 18.60 4.80
CA HIS A 202 -0.23 18.70 5.80
C HIS A 202 0.57 17.40 5.85
N ILE A 203 1.89 17.47 5.75
CA ILE A 203 2.76 16.29 5.92
C ILE A 203 3.01 16.07 7.42
N LEU A 204 2.86 14.83 7.89
CA LEU A 204 3.02 14.42 9.30
C LEU A 204 4.37 13.74 9.56
#